data_AF-A0AA36LRI3-F1
#
_entry.id   AF-A0AA36LRI3-F1
#
_cell.length_a   1.000
_cell.length_b   1.000
_cell.length_c   1.000
_cell.angle_alpha   90.00
_cell.angle_beta   90.00
_cell.angle_gamma   90.00
#
_symmetry.space_group_name_H-M   'P 1'
#
loop_
_entity.id
_entity.type
_entity.pdbx_description
1 polymer ?
#
loop_
_entity_poly.entity_id
_entity_poly.type
_entity_poly.pdbx_seq_one_letter_code
_entity_poly.pdbx_strand_id
1 'polypeptide(L)'
;MSHRNRVLAVGLLMVTSLAPAADADTAERNPFQPVSVASCGSDRGRLASWQLQGIVSGADYHSSWGRWPGGRGQKLVVGQQLLPDWQVTEISARQVSLEHISPDKTCAGFSAPVVLSMR
;
A
#
# COMPACT_ATOMS: atom_id res chain seq x y z
N MET A 1 -21.22 54.80 -62.19
CA MET A 1 -22.06 53.58 -62.09
C MET A 1 -21.14 52.38 -61.95
N SER A 2 -21.53 51.43 -61.07
CA SER A 2 -20.92 50.12 -60.83
C SER A 2 -19.69 50.05 -59.91
N HIS A 3 -19.96 49.99 -58.60
CA HIS A 3 -19.00 49.51 -57.62
C HIS A 3 -19.13 47.98 -57.48
N ARG A 4 -17.98 47.31 -57.68
CA ARG A 4 -17.44 46.18 -56.91
C ARG A 4 -18.42 45.05 -56.56
N ASN A 5 -18.23 43.91 -57.22
CA ASN A 5 -18.37 42.64 -56.52
C ASN A 5 -17.36 41.60 -57.04
N ARG A 6 -16.28 41.39 -56.30
CA ARG A 6 -15.41 40.22 -56.43
C ARG A 6 -15.31 39.60 -55.04
N VAL A 7 -16.24 38.71 -54.76
CA VAL A 7 -16.17 37.83 -53.60
C VAL A 7 -15.14 36.75 -53.95
N LEU A 8 -13.96 36.85 -53.37
CA LEU A 8 -12.98 35.76 -53.36
C LEU A 8 -13.40 34.79 -52.26
N ALA A 9 -14.07 33.71 -52.63
CA ALA A 9 -14.32 32.59 -51.75
C ALA A 9 -13.00 31.84 -51.52
N VAL A 10 -12.34 32.11 -50.39
CA VAL A 10 -11.20 31.31 -49.93
C VAL A 10 -11.79 30.09 -49.21
N GLY A 11 -11.76 28.94 -49.88
CA GLY A 11 -12.17 27.67 -49.30
C GLY A 11 -11.21 27.25 -48.20
N LEU A 12 -11.72 26.99 -46.99
CA LEU A 12 -10.96 26.34 -45.92
C LEU A 12 -10.72 24.86 -46.29
N LEU A 13 -9.45 24.48 -46.43
CA LEU A 13 -9.02 23.09 -46.47
C LEU A 13 -9.00 22.55 -45.02
N MET A 14 -10.01 21.77 -44.65
CA MET A 14 -9.99 20.98 -43.42
C MET A 14 -9.10 19.76 -43.64
N VAL A 15 -7.84 19.85 -43.22
CA VAL A 15 -6.95 18.68 -43.11
C VAL A 15 -7.46 17.81 -41.98
N THR A 16 -8.04 16.66 -42.31
CA THR A 16 -8.40 15.63 -41.34
C THR A 16 -7.14 14.84 -41.02
N SER A 17 -6.50 15.17 -39.91
CA SER A 17 -5.40 14.37 -39.37
C SER A 17 -5.98 13.03 -38.88
N LEU A 18 -5.78 11.95 -39.65
CA LEU A 18 -5.92 10.60 -39.09
C LEU A 18 -4.81 10.42 -38.06
N ALA A 19 -5.17 10.43 -36.78
CA ALA A 19 -4.28 9.95 -35.75
C ALA A 19 -4.08 8.43 -35.97
N PRO A 20 -2.84 7.91 -35.99
CA PRO A 20 -2.63 6.48 -35.96
C PRO A 20 -3.24 5.95 -34.67
N ALA A 21 -4.08 4.92 -34.79
CA ALA A 21 -4.52 4.14 -33.64
C ALA A 21 -3.24 3.66 -32.94
N ALA A 22 -3.06 4.03 -31.68
CA ALA A 22 -2.03 3.44 -30.86
C ALA A 22 -2.28 1.94 -30.88
N ASP A 23 -1.39 1.20 -31.53
CA ASP A 23 -1.39 -0.25 -31.53
C ASP A 23 -1.50 -0.68 -30.07
N ALA A 24 -2.55 -1.44 -29.79
CA ALA A 24 -2.74 -2.04 -28.49
C ALA A 24 -1.47 -2.81 -28.17
N ASP A 25 -0.76 -2.31 -27.16
CA ASP A 25 0.48 -2.84 -26.62
C ASP A 25 0.28 -4.32 -26.31
N THR A 26 0.55 -5.17 -27.31
CA THR A 26 0.73 -6.60 -27.15
C THR A 26 2.17 -6.79 -26.72
N ALA A 27 2.52 -6.14 -25.59
CA ALA A 27 3.69 -6.49 -24.82
C ALA A 27 3.57 -7.98 -24.49
N GLU A 28 4.26 -8.80 -25.29
CA GLU A 28 4.38 -10.24 -25.09
C GLU A 28 4.80 -10.45 -23.64
N ARG A 29 3.87 -10.99 -22.83
CA ARG A 29 4.14 -11.20 -21.41
C ARG A 29 5.24 -12.23 -21.32
N ASN A 30 6.46 -11.81 -21.00
CA ASN A 30 7.58 -12.70 -20.75
C ASN A 30 7.26 -13.58 -19.53
N PRO A 31 7.02 -14.90 -19.70
CA PRO A 31 6.68 -15.78 -18.59
C PRO A 31 7.86 -16.06 -17.66
N PHE A 32 9.09 -15.71 -18.09
CA PHE A 32 10.31 -15.79 -17.29
C PHE A 32 10.71 -14.44 -16.71
N GLN A 33 9.91 -13.38 -16.91
CA GLN A 33 10.14 -12.11 -16.24
C GLN A 33 10.15 -12.37 -14.73
N PRO A 34 11.24 -12.05 -14.02
CA PRO A 34 11.26 -12.22 -12.58
C PRO A 34 10.13 -11.37 -12.00
N VAL A 35 9.13 -12.05 -11.44
CA VAL A 35 8.09 -11.38 -10.68
C VAL A 35 8.79 -10.78 -9.48
N SER A 36 8.72 -9.45 -9.33
CA SER A 36 9.09 -8.83 -8.07
C SER A 36 8.23 -9.48 -7.00
N VAL A 37 8.81 -10.38 -6.23
CA VAL A 37 8.17 -10.91 -5.03
C VAL A 37 8.10 -9.69 -4.13
N ALA A 38 7.01 -8.92 -4.21
CA ALA A 38 6.66 -8.02 -3.14
C ALA A 38 6.71 -8.90 -1.90
N SER A 39 7.69 -8.63 -1.03
CA SER A 39 7.98 -9.53 0.08
C SER A 39 6.86 -9.37 1.07
N CYS A 40 5.76 -10.10 0.85
CA CYS A 40 4.59 -10.14 1.71
C CYS A 40 5.07 -10.57 3.11
N GLY A 41 5.27 -9.59 3.99
CA GLY A 41 5.84 -9.82 5.32
C GLY A 41 7.38 -9.82 5.42
N SER A 42 8.12 -9.05 4.60
CA SER A 42 9.57 -8.78 4.84
C SER A 42 9.84 -8.37 6.29
N ASP A 43 8.93 -7.61 6.87
CA ASP A 43 9.00 -7.08 8.22
C ASP A 43 8.58 -8.08 9.31
N ARG A 44 8.03 -9.26 8.97
CA ARG A 44 7.68 -10.32 9.94
C ARG A 44 8.92 -10.76 10.74
N GLY A 45 10.05 -10.92 10.06
CA GLY A 45 11.32 -11.28 10.71
C GLY A 45 11.79 -10.21 11.71
N ARG A 46 11.51 -8.94 11.43
CA ARG A 46 11.81 -7.84 12.37
C ARG A 46 10.90 -7.92 13.59
N LEU A 47 9.61 -8.19 13.44
CA LEU A 47 8.67 -8.33 14.57
C LEU A 47 9.07 -9.46 15.54
N ALA A 48 9.74 -10.52 15.06
CA ALA A 48 10.18 -11.63 15.92
C ALA A 48 11.20 -11.21 17.00
N SER A 49 11.97 -10.15 16.79
CA SER A 49 12.94 -9.66 17.78
C SER A 49 12.33 -8.68 18.79
N TRP A 50 11.03 -8.40 18.71
CA TRP A 50 10.35 -7.41 19.54
C TRP A 50 9.93 -8.04 20.86
N GLN A 51 9.98 -7.26 21.93
CA GLN A 51 9.62 -7.76 23.26
C GLN A 51 8.58 -6.87 23.90
N LEU A 52 7.40 -7.42 24.13
CA LEU A 52 6.36 -6.81 24.94
C LEU A 52 6.85 -6.68 26.39
N GLN A 53 6.81 -5.48 26.96
CA GLN A 53 7.30 -5.20 28.31
C GLN A 53 6.15 -5.03 29.31
N GLY A 54 5.02 -4.50 28.85
CA GLY A 54 3.86 -4.35 29.72
C GLY A 54 2.61 -3.91 28.97
N ILE A 55 1.49 -4.05 29.68
CA ILE A 55 0.15 -3.69 29.24
C ILE A 55 -0.54 -2.96 30.39
N VAL A 56 -1.26 -1.89 30.06
CA VAL A 56 -2.17 -1.20 30.98
C VAL A 56 -3.54 -1.21 30.33
N SER A 57 -4.52 -1.71 31.08
CA SER A 57 -5.91 -1.81 30.66
C SER A 57 -6.85 -1.23 31.71
N GLY A 58 -7.97 -0.66 31.25
CA GLY A 58 -9.13 -0.31 32.07
C GLY A 58 -10.42 -0.71 31.37
N ALA A 59 -11.55 -0.15 31.79
CA ALA A 59 -12.87 -0.53 31.25
C ALA A 59 -12.94 -0.43 29.71
N ASP A 60 -12.47 0.70 29.15
CA ASP A 60 -12.62 1.01 27.73
C ASP A 60 -11.29 1.30 27.02
N TYR A 61 -10.16 0.98 27.65
CA TYR A 61 -8.85 1.25 27.05
C TYR A 61 -7.86 0.11 27.28
N HIS A 62 -7.08 -0.15 26.25
CA HIS A 62 -5.99 -1.12 26.25
C HIS A 62 -4.79 -0.47 25.60
N SER A 63 -3.65 -0.50 26.29
CA SER A 63 -2.40 0.06 25.78
C SER A 63 -1.25 -0.83 26.18
N SER A 64 -0.27 -0.98 25.28
CA SER A 64 0.93 -1.74 25.57
C SER A 64 2.18 -0.92 25.31
N TRP A 65 3.31 -1.36 25.86
CA TRP A 65 4.62 -0.85 25.47
C TRP A 65 5.61 -1.99 25.45
N GLY A 66 6.61 -1.86 24.59
CA GLY A 66 7.65 -2.87 24.45
C GLY A 66 9.00 -2.26 24.12
N ARG A 67 9.99 -3.14 24.04
CA ARG A 67 11.32 -2.81 23.55
C ARG A 67 11.40 -3.24 22.10
N TRP A 68 11.52 -2.25 21.23
CA TRP A 68 11.66 -2.44 19.79
C TRP A 68 13.14 -2.29 19.39
N PRO A 69 13.58 -2.92 18.30
CA PRO A 69 14.90 -2.68 17.71
C PRO A 69 15.06 -1.19 17.39
N GLY A 70 15.94 -0.50 18.10
CA GLY A 70 16.06 0.97 18.06
C GLY A 70 15.90 1.67 19.41
N GLY A 71 15.56 0.93 20.48
CA GLY A 71 15.79 1.34 21.87
C GLY A 71 14.78 2.32 22.46
N ARG A 72 13.93 2.96 21.65
CA ARG A 72 12.83 3.77 22.16
C ARG A 72 11.59 2.89 22.34
N GLY A 73 11.19 2.69 23.60
CA GLY A 73 9.92 2.04 23.89
C GLY A 73 8.78 2.92 23.37
N GLN A 74 7.93 2.37 22.51
CA GLN A 74 6.78 3.06 21.96
C GLN A 74 5.50 2.42 22.51
N LYS A 75 4.56 3.27 22.95
CA LYS A 75 3.21 2.87 23.31
C LYS A 75 2.46 2.39 22.06
N LEU A 76 1.73 1.29 22.17
CA LEU A 76 0.83 0.77 21.15
C LEU A 76 -0.61 0.79 21.65
N VAL A 77 -1.52 1.09 20.73
CA VAL A 77 -2.97 0.96 20.89
C VAL A 77 -3.55 0.19 19.71
N VAL A 78 -4.76 -0.36 19.87
CA VAL A 78 -5.48 -1.01 18.76
C VAL A 78 -5.65 -0.02 17.60
N GLY A 79 -5.44 -0.49 16.38
CA GLY A 79 -5.46 0.31 15.16
C GLY A 79 -4.16 1.05 14.86
N GLN A 80 -3.17 1.04 15.75
CA GLN A 80 -1.89 1.69 15.48
C GLN A 80 -1.05 0.87 14.49
N GLN A 81 -0.56 1.54 13.45
CA GLN A 81 0.42 0.97 12.53
C GLN A 81 1.82 1.04 13.14
N LEU A 82 2.55 -0.08 13.06
CA LEU A 82 3.82 -0.26 13.75
C LEU A 82 5.01 -0.44 12.81
N LEU A 83 4.76 -1.09 11.68
CA LEU A 83 5.64 -1.20 10.52
C LEU A 83 4.81 -0.97 9.25
N PRO A 84 5.43 -0.76 8.08
CA PRO A 84 4.71 -0.80 6.81
C PRO A 84 3.81 -2.03 6.74
N ASP A 85 2.54 -1.81 6.42
CA ASP A 85 1.51 -2.85 6.33
C ASP A 85 1.29 -3.69 7.61
N TRP A 86 1.76 -3.30 8.80
CA TRP A 86 1.46 -4.02 10.05
C TRP A 86 0.72 -3.17 11.05
N GLN A 87 -0.47 -3.63 11.44
CA GLN A 87 -1.37 -2.92 12.36
C GLN A 87 -1.67 -3.77 13.60
N VAL A 88 -1.76 -3.12 14.75
CA VAL A 88 -2.22 -3.77 15.99
C VAL A 88 -3.73 -4.00 15.89
N THR A 89 -4.15 -5.25 16.00
CA THR A 89 -5.57 -5.61 15.93
C THR A 89 -6.16 -5.96 17.29
N GLU A 90 -5.34 -6.44 18.22
CA GLU A 90 -5.79 -6.79 19.57
C GLU A 90 -4.70 -6.52 20.60
N ILE A 91 -5.11 -6.06 21.78
CA ILE A 91 -4.29 -6.00 22.98
C ILE A 91 -5.08 -6.67 24.10
N SER A 92 -4.57 -7.78 24.62
CA SER A 92 -5.18 -8.52 25.73
C SER A 92 -4.31 -8.41 27.00
N ALA A 93 -4.55 -9.23 28.03
CA ALA A 93 -3.81 -9.17 29.28
C ALA A 93 -2.31 -9.50 29.17
N ARG A 94 -1.88 -10.32 28.19
CA ARG A 94 -0.47 -10.78 28.08
C ARG A 94 0.10 -10.76 26.66
N GLN A 95 -0.69 -10.36 25.67
CA GLN A 95 -0.31 -10.43 24.27
C GLN A 95 -0.87 -9.27 23.46
N VAL A 96 -0.14 -8.94 22.40
CA VAL A 96 -0.53 -7.99 21.35
C VAL A 96 -0.53 -8.74 20.02
N SER A 97 -1.65 -8.69 19.31
CA SER A 97 -1.81 -9.29 17.98
C SER A 97 -1.61 -8.22 16.92
N LEU A 98 -0.84 -8.56 15.89
CA LEU A 98 -0.61 -7.73 14.71
C LEU A 98 -1.04 -8.47 13.46
N GLU A 99 -1.68 -7.75 12.55
CA GLU A 99 -2.07 -8.27 11.24
C GLU A 99 -1.39 -7.47 10.14
N HIS A 100 -1.16 -8.18 9.03
CA HIS A 100 -0.56 -7.60 7.84
C HIS A 100 -1.66 -7.06 6.91
N ILE A 101 -1.76 -5.74 6.85
CA ILE A 101 -2.74 -4.93 6.12
C ILE A 101 -2.16 -4.42 4.79
N SER A 102 -1.66 -5.31 3.93
CA SER A 102 -1.13 -4.87 2.64
C SER A 102 -2.27 -4.54 1.66
N PRO A 103 -2.21 -3.40 0.94
CA PRO A 103 -3.14 -3.09 -0.14
C PRO A 103 -2.94 -4.01 -1.35
N ASP A 104 -1.82 -4.72 -1.43
CA ASP A 104 -1.53 -5.64 -2.52
C ASP A 104 -2.28 -6.97 -2.33
N LYS A 105 -3.26 -7.21 -3.21
CA LYS A 105 -4.08 -8.42 -3.20
C LYS A 105 -3.27 -9.68 -3.48
N THR A 106 -2.08 -9.59 -4.07
CA THR A 106 -1.20 -10.75 -4.24
C THR A 106 -0.66 -11.27 -2.91
N CYS A 107 -0.69 -10.44 -1.85
CA CYS A 107 -0.24 -10.80 -0.50
C CYS A 107 -1.33 -11.37 0.41
N ALA A 108 -2.58 -11.46 -0.06
CA ALA A 108 -3.74 -11.82 0.77
C ALA A 108 -3.63 -13.20 1.47
N GLY A 109 -2.77 -14.10 1.00
CA GLY A 109 -2.54 -15.43 1.60
C GLY A 109 -1.37 -15.53 2.58
N PHE A 110 -0.55 -14.48 2.74
CA PHE A 110 0.68 -14.51 3.56
C PHE A 110 0.52 -13.86 4.96
N SER A 111 -0.70 -13.40 5.28
CA SER A 111 -1.01 -12.55 6.43
C SER A 111 -1.39 -13.30 7.72
N ALA A 112 -0.74 -14.42 8.05
CA ALA A 112 -0.95 -15.02 9.37
C ALA A 112 -0.62 -13.99 10.48
N PRO A 113 -1.45 -13.79 11.51
CA PRO A 113 -1.18 -12.80 12.54
C PRO A 113 0.15 -13.07 13.25
N VAL A 114 0.80 -12.02 13.72
CA VAL A 114 1.99 -12.08 14.56
C VAL A 114 1.59 -11.72 15.98
N VAL A 115 1.99 -12.55 16.94
CA VAL A 115 1.68 -12.34 18.36
C VAL A 115 2.94 -11.97 19.12
N LEU A 116 2.93 -10.79 19.74
CA LEU A 116 3.94 -10.39 20.72
C LEU A 116 3.44 -10.78 22.11
N SER A 117 4.12 -11.73 22.75
CA SER A 117 3.78 -12.18 24.11
C SER A 117 4.72 -11.56 25.14
N MET A 118 4.21 -11.33 26.35
CA MET A 118 5.09 -11.08 27.50
C MET A 118 5.99 -12.30 27.72
N ARG A 119 7.29 -12.06 27.92
CA ARG A 119 8.24 -13.12 28.31
C ARG A 119 8.22 -13.36 29.81
#